data_AF-A0A517IAC3-F1
#
_entry.id   AF-A0A517IAC3-F1
#
_cell.length_a   1.000
_cell.length_b   1.000
_cell.length_c   1.000
_cell.angle_alpha   90.00
_cell.angle_beta   90.00
_cell.angle_gamma   90.00
#
_symmetry.space_group_name_H-M   'P 1'
#
loop_
_entity.id
_entity.type
_entity.pdbx_description
1 polymer ?
#
loop_
_entity_poly.entity_id
_entity_poly.type
_entity_poly.pdbx_seq_one_letter_code
_entity_poly.pdbx_strand_id
1 'polypeptide(L)' 'MLVTYIGENSSLQTYGFRFQKDKPIEIKDKKVLDKLKTRDDFKTHESEKPSSQQKGTTNTSSPEGGSLDVDAGEGQAAE' A
#
# COMPACT_ATOMS: atom_id res chain seq x y z
N MET A 1 2.19 13.75 4.25
CA MET A 1 1.11 13.66 3.25
C MET A 1 1.77 13.74 1.88
N LEU A 2 1.34 12.93 0.92
CA LEU A 2 1.94 12.93 -0.41
C LEU A 2 1.17 13.90 -1.30
N VAL A 3 1.89 14.72 -2.07
CA VAL A 3 1.28 15.65 -3.01
C VAL A 3 1.90 15.47 -4.38
N THR A 4 1.06 15.28 -5.40
CA THR A 4 1.45 15.13 -6.78
C THR A 4 1.02 16.37 -7.56
N TYR A 5 1.94 16.96 -8.32
CA TYR A 5 1.61 18.06 -9.22
C TYR A 5 1.04 17.50 -10.53
N ILE A 6 -0.17 17.93 -10.87
CA ILE A 6 -0.94 17.51 -12.05
C ILE A 6 -1.17 18.66 -13.04
N GLY A 7 -0.52 19.80 -12.84
CA GLY A 7 -0.63 20.94 -13.75
C GLY A 7 -0.01 20.67 -15.12
N GLU A 8 -0.18 21.65 -16.01
CA GLU A 8 0.22 21.52 -17.42
C GLU A 8 1.75 21.40 -17.58
N ASN A 9 2.50 22.15 -16.78
CA ASN A 9 3.96 22.24 -16.81
C ASN A 9 4.66 20.94 -16.40
N SER A 10 5.88 20.72 -16.87
CA SER A 10 6.68 19.55 -16.45
C SER A 10 7.17 19.63 -15.00
N SER A 11 7.29 20.84 -14.44
CA SER A 11 7.66 21.05 -13.04
C SER A 11 7.20 22.40 -12.54
N LEU A 12 6.97 22.52 -11.24
CA LEU A 12 6.61 23.76 -10.56
C LEU A 12 7.41 23.88 -9.27
N GLN A 13 8.10 25.00 -9.08
CA GLN A 13 8.78 25.32 -7.82
C GLN A 13 7.95 26.33 -7.05
N THR A 14 7.50 25.94 -5.86
CA THR A 14 6.68 26.81 -4.99
C THR A 14 6.84 26.41 -3.54
N TYR A 15 6.62 27.35 -2.61
CA TYR A 15 6.71 27.12 -1.16
C TYR A 15 8.02 26.45 -0.70
N GLY A 16 9.11 26.62 -1.45
CA GLY A 16 10.40 25.98 -1.18
C GLY A 16 10.54 24.52 -1.65
N PHE A 17 9.51 23.96 -2.28
CA PHE A 17 9.52 22.61 -2.83
C PHE A 17 9.55 22.64 -4.36
N ARG A 18 10.25 21.68 -4.96
CA ARG A 18 10.28 21.48 -6.42
C ARG A 18 9.41 20.29 -6.80
N PHE A 19 8.23 20.57 -7.33
CA PHE A 19 7.31 19.56 -7.83
C PHE A 19 7.65 19.17 -9.26
N GLN A 20 7.70 17.87 -9.53
CA GLN A 20 7.75 17.35 -10.89
C GLN A 20 6.38 16.77 -11.23
N LYS A 21 5.96 16.93 -12.50
CA LYS A 21 4.71 16.33 -12.99
C LYS A 21 4.73 14.83 -12.77
N ASP A 22 3.59 14.29 -12.32
CA ASP A 22 3.39 12.85 -12.06
C ASP A 22 4.29 12.25 -10.95
N LYS A 23 5.06 13.07 -10.22
CA LYS A 23 5.86 12.60 -9.09
C LYS A 23 5.26 13.03 -7.74
N PRO A 24 4.97 12.08 -6.84
CA PRO A 24 4.52 12.41 -5.49
C PRO A 24 5.69 12.91 -4.64
N ILE A 25 5.45 13.97 -3.87
CA ILE A 25 6.39 14.54 -2.91
C ILE A 25 5.79 14.50 -1.52
N GLU A 26 6.59 14.07 -0.55
CA GLU A 26 6.19 14.12 0.86
C GLU A 26 6.31 15.55 1.39
N ILE A 27 5.17 16.09 1.84
CA ILE A 27 5.13 17.37 2.55
C ILE A 27 4.67 17.11 3.98
N LYS A 28 5.44 17.65 4.92
CA LYS A 28 5.17 17.62 6.36
C LYS A 28 4.58 18.92 6.87
N ASP A 29 4.76 20.02 6.12
CA ASP A 29 4.25 21.33 6.50
C ASP A 29 2.74 21.44 6.25
N LYS A 30 1.98 21.63 7.33
CA LYS A 30 0.52 21.71 7.28
C LYS A 30 0.03 22.97 6.56
N LYS A 31 0.73 24.11 6.66
CA LYS A 31 0.34 25.35 5.97
C LYS A 31 0.55 25.22 4.47
N VAL A 32 1.63 24.57 4.05
CA VAL A 32 1.89 24.28 2.64
C VAL A 32 0.84 23.30 2.10
N LEU A 33 0.52 22.24 2.85
CA LEU A 33 -0.53 21.29 2.46
C LEU A 33 -1.89 21.95 2.27
N ASP A 34 -2.30 22.83 3.19
CA ASP A 34 -3.58 23.53 3.11
C ASP A 34 -3.66 24.40 1.84
N LYS A 35 -2.59 25.14 1.54
CA LYS A 35 -2.47 25.95 0.30
C LYS A 35 -2.43 25.12 -0.98
N LEU A 36 -1.93 23.89 -0.92
CA LEU A 36 -1.89 22.99 -2.07
C LEU A 36 -3.24 22.29 -2.27
N LYS A 37 -3.97 22.00 -1.19
CA LYS A 37 -5.35 21.47 -1.26
C LYS A 37 -6.31 22.46 -1.92
N THR A 38 -6.09 23.76 -1.76
CA THR A 38 -6.92 24.79 -2.41
C THR A 38 -6.56 25.01 -3.89
N ARG A 39 -5.61 24.27 -4.45
CA ARG A 39 -5.18 24.41 -5.85
C ARG A 39 -5.55 23.17 -6.64
N ASP A 40 -6.25 23.38 -7.76
CA ASP A 40 -6.64 22.31 -8.69
C ASP A 40 -5.45 21.67 -9.42
N ASP A 41 -4.31 22.36 -9.48
CA ASP A 41 -3.06 21.84 -10.07
C ASP A 41 -2.39 20.73 -9.22
N PHE A 42 -2.89 20.46 -8.01
CA PHE A 42 -2.25 19.54 -7.07
C PHE A 42 -3.23 18.49 -6.56
N LYS A 43 -2.77 17.24 -6.55
CA LYS A 43 -3.49 16.11 -5.98
C LYS A 43 -2.85 15.69 -4.67
N THR A 44 -3.53 15.93 -3.56
CA THR A 44 -3.07 15.48 -2.24
C THR A 44 -3.58 14.09 -1.95
N HIS A 45 -2.67 13.16 -1.71
CA HIS A 45 -2.96 11.80 -1.26
C HIS A 45 -2.74 11.74 0.25
N GLU A 46 -3.81 11.48 0.99
CA GLU A 46 -3.68 11.06 2.37
C GLU A 46 -2.94 9.73 2.34
N SER A 47 -1.76 9.73 2.96
CA SER A 47 -1.03 8.50 3.25
C SER A 47 -1.81 7.78 4.34
N GLU A 48 -2.97 7.24 3.99
CA GLU A 48 -3.62 6.24 4.79
C GLU A 48 -2.61 5.10 4.85
N LYS A 49 -1.88 5.02 5.98
CA LYS A 49 -1.35 3.72 6.43
C LYS A 49 -2.50 2.74 6.19
N PRO A 50 -2.28 1.59 5.53
CA PRO A 50 -3.36 0.68 5.21
C PRO A 50 -4.14 0.37 6.50
N SER A 51 -5.26 1.07 6.67
CA SER A 51 -6.07 0.99 7.87
C SER A 51 -7.26 0.13 7.53
N SER A 52 -6.97 -1.07 7.01
CA SER A 52 -7.88 -2.21 6.90
C SER A 52 -7.18 -3.39 6.23
N GLN A 53 -6.46 -4.19 7.02
CA GLN A 53 -6.67 -5.63 6.92
C GLN A 53 -7.03 -6.12 8.32
N GLN A 54 -8.22 -5.73 8.77
CA GLN A 54 -8.85 -6.32 9.94
C GLN A 54 -9.91 -7.31 9.48
N LYS A 55 -9.95 -8.47 10.16
CA LYS A 55 -10.86 -9.62 10.03
C LYS A 55 -10.51 -10.70 8.98
N GLY A 56 -9.57 -11.55 9.35
CA GLY A 56 -9.82 -12.99 9.35
C GLY A 56 -9.94 -13.44 10.81
N THR A 57 -11.16 -13.71 11.27
CA THR A 57 -11.44 -14.46 12.50
C THR A 57 -10.90 -15.89 12.28
N THR A 58 -10.10 -16.47 13.18
CA THR A 58 -10.61 -17.31 14.27
C THR A 58 -9.41 -17.86 15.05
N ASN A 59 -9.43 -17.67 16.36
CA ASN A 59 -8.57 -18.38 17.30
C ASN A 59 -9.10 -19.82 17.50
N THR A 60 -8.19 -20.80 17.55
CA THR A 60 -8.18 -21.97 18.45
C THR A 60 -9.45 -22.83 18.59
N SER A 61 -9.40 -24.06 18.06
CA SER A 61 -9.62 -25.36 18.78
C SER A 61 -10.15 -26.48 17.87
N SER A 62 -9.31 -27.50 17.61
CA SER A 62 -9.49 -28.98 17.66
C SER A 62 -10.83 -29.67 17.26
N PRO A 63 -10.87 -31.03 17.19
CA PRO A 63 -10.21 -32.01 16.32
C PRO A 63 -11.27 -32.90 15.59
N GLU A 64 -10.85 -34.05 15.03
CA GLU A 64 -11.64 -35.23 14.58
C GLU A 64 -12.19 -35.33 13.14
N GLY A 65 -11.85 -36.47 12.51
CA GLY A 65 -12.65 -37.17 11.49
C GLY A 65 -12.25 -36.87 10.04
N GLY A 66 -11.71 -37.79 9.24
CA GLY A 66 -11.68 -39.23 9.40
C GLY A 66 -10.80 -39.92 8.35
N SER A 67 -10.40 -41.13 8.71
CA SER A 67 -9.56 -42.09 7.98
C SER A 67 -10.18 -42.59 6.68
N LEU A 68 -9.32 -42.93 5.72
CA LEU A 68 -9.22 -44.22 4.98
C LEU A 68 -8.12 -44.00 3.90
N ASP A 69 -6.89 -44.47 4.14
CA ASP A 69 -6.35 -45.76 3.68
C ASP A 69 -6.44 -45.98 2.16
N VAL A 70 -5.26 -45.99 1.51
CA VAL A 70 -4.92 -46.95 0.44
C VAL A 70 -3.39 -47.03 0.32
N ASP A 71 -2.87 -48.04 0.99
CA ASP A 71 -1.79 -48.97 0.64
C ASP A 71 -1.14 -48.89 -0.77
N ALA A 72 0.21 -48.99 -0.78
CA ALA A 72 1.01 -49.95 -1.58
C ALA A 72 2.27 -49.38 -2.28
N GLY A 73 3.43 -49.99 -1.95
CA GLY A 73 4.57 -50.19 -2.85
C GLY A 73 5.73 -49.19 -2.69
N GLU A 74 6.74 -49.44 -1.85
CA GLU A 74 7.91 -50.31 -2.12
C GLU A 74 8.86 -49.72 -3.19
N GLY A 75 10.16 -49.59 -2.86
CA GLY A 75 11.21 -49.44 -3.88
C GLY A 75 12.31 -48.42 -3.60
N GLN A 76 13.19 -48.77 -2.68
CA GLN A 76 14.55 -48.25 -2.53
C GLN A 76 15.37 -48.50 -3.81
N ALA A 77 16.06 -47.50 -4.35
CA ALA A 77 17.33 -47.71 -5.06
C ALA A 77 18.07 -46.37 -5.25
N ALA A 78 19.24 -46.29 -4.62
CA ALA A 78 20.30 -45.39 -4.96
C ALA A 78 21.14 -46.03 -6.08
N GLU A 79 21.60 -45.22 -7.03
CA GLU A 79 22.89 -45.37 -7.73
C GLU A 79 23.45 -43.97 -8.00
#